data_AF-A0A9D9QB99-F1
#
_entry.id   AF-A0A9D9QB99-F1
#
_cell.length_a   1.000
_cell.length_b   1.000
_cell.length_c   1.000
_cell.angle_alpha   90.00
_cell.angle_beta   90.00
_cell.angle_gamma   90.00
#
_symmetry.space_group_name_H-M   'P 1'
#
loop_
_entity.id
_entity.type
_entity.pdbx_description
1 polymer ?
#
loop_
_entity_poly.entity_id
_entity_poly.type
_entity_poly.pdbx_seq_one_letter_code
_entity_poly.pdbx_strand_id
1 'polypeptide(L)' 'MQNSAVKTFGILTSGGDAPGLNAAIRGVARTAITEYGMKVIGIERGYRGLIQGKAKELTAVDFSGILT' A
#
# COMPACT_ATOMS: atom_id res chain seq x y z
N MET A 1 6.13 -16.71 -7.99
CA MET A 1 5.79 -16.26 -6.62
C MET A 1 6.80 -16.83 -5.65
N GLN A 2 7.55 -15.97 -4.95
CA GLN A 2 8.50 -16.34 -3.90
C GLN A 2 7.77 -16.51 -2.56
N ASN A 3 8.26 -17.40 -1.70
CA ASN A 3 7.67 -17.58 -0.38
C ASN A 3 8.16 -16.48 0.57
N SER A 4 7.23 -15.69 1.11
CA SER A 4 7.54 -14.71 2.16
C SER A 4 7.08 -15.22 3.54
N ALA A 5 7.90 -14.98 4.57
CA ALA A 5 7.53 -15.24 5.95
C ALA A 5 6.35 -14.35 6.40
N VAL A 6 6.29 -13.13 5.87
CA VAL A 6 5.19 -12.19 6.09
C VAL A 6 4.11 -12.42 5.03
N LYS A 7 2.85 -12.56 5.44
CA LYS A 7 1.72 -12.77 4.51
C LYS A 7 0.90 -11.49 4.28
N THR A 8 1.00 -10.51 5.18
CA THR A 8 0.21 -9.27 5.14
C THR A 8 0.97 -8.13 5.79
N PHE A 9 0.91 -6.94 5.19
CA PHE A 9 1.43 -5.69 5.80
C PHE A 9 0.54 -4.50 5.47
N GLY A 10 0.68 -3.43 6.25
CA GLY A 10 -0.03 -2.16 6.08
C GLY A 10 0.87 -1.05 5.53
N ILE A 11 0.30 -0.19 4.68
CA ILE A 11 0.90 1.06 4.20
C ILE A 11 0.11 2.22 4.78
N LEU A 12 0.82 3.14 5.44
CA LEU A 12 0.28 4.37 5.98
C LEU A 12 1.18 5.51 5.53
N THR A 13 0.57 6.57 4.99
CA THR A 13 1.26 7.85 4.75
C THR A 13 0.84 8.85 5.82
N SER A 14 1.81 9.49 6.45
CA SER A 14 1.59 10.55 7.43
C SER A 14 2.43 11.77 7.08
N GLY A 15 1.91 12.96 7.32
CA GLY A 15 2.55 14.22 6.93
C GLY A 15 1.86 14.84 5.72
N GLY A 16 2.56 15.77 5.06
CA GLY A 16 2.08 16.40 3.82
C GLY A 16 2.32 15.52 2.59
N ASP A 17 1.59 15.82 1.51
CA ASP A 17 1.80 15.17 0.22
C ASP A 17 3.12 15.63 -0.40
N ALA A 18 3.92 14.67 -0.85
CA ALA A 18 5.20 14.90 -1.47
C ALA A 18 5.29 14.18 -2.83
N PRO A 19 6.00 14.77 -3.81
CA PRO A 19 6.25 14.11 -5.08
C PRO A 19 6.97 12.77 -4.85
N GLY A 20 6.52 11.74 -5.55
CA GLY A 20 7.09 10.39 -5.46
C GLY A 20 6.41 9.45 -4.46
N LEU A 21 5.51 9.91 -3.59
CA LEU A 21 4.78 9.02 -2.67
C LEU A 21 3.96 7.95 -3.42
N ASN A 22 3.22 8.34 -4.46
CA ASN A 22 2.47 7.40 -5.28
C ASN A 22 3.38 6.36 -5.96
N ALA A 23 4.58 6.78 -6.40
CA ALA A 23 5.56 5.89 -6.99
C ALA A 23 6.11 4.87 -5.98
N ALA A 24 6.42 5.32 -4.75
CA ALA A 24 6.88 4.45 -3.68
C ALA A 24 5.81 3.44 -3.27
N ILE A 25 4.56 3.89 -3.06
CA ILE A 25 3.42 3.02 -2.74
C ILE A 25 3.23 1.97 -3.83
N ARG A 26 3.21 2.39 -5.09
CA ARG A 26 3.04 1.47 -6.23
C ARG A 26 4.19 0.47 -6.32
N GLY A 27 5.43 0.90 -6.14
CA GLY A 27 6.61 0.03 -6.20
C GLY A 27 6.52 -1.09 -5.17
N VAL A 28 6.28 -0.74 -3.92
CA VAL A 28 6.16 -1.71 -2.81
C VAL A 28 4.96 -2.62 -2.99
N ALA A 29 3.78 -2.06 -3.23
CA ALA A 29 2.56 -2.85 -3.28
C ALA A 29 2.52 -3.80 -4.49
N ARG A 30 2.95 -3.33 -5.67
CA ARG A 30 2.97 -4.16 -6.88
C ARG A 30 3.89 -5.37 -6.69
N THR A 31 5.12 -5.14 -6.24
CA THR A 31 6.09 -6.24 -6.02
C THR A 31 5.59 -7.20 -4.96
N ALA A 32 5.03 -6.71 -3.85
CA ALA A 32 4.49 -7.58 -2.81
C ALA A 32 3.36 -8.49 -3.30
N ILE A 33 2.44 -7.95 -4.12
CA ILE A 33 1.32 -8.71 -4.67
C ILE A 33 1.80 -9.69 -5.75
N THR A 34 2.58 -9.23 -6.74
CA THR A 34 2.93 -10.04 -7.92
C THR A 34 4.04 -11.04 -7.65
N GLU A 35 5.09 -10.62 -6.93
CA GLU A 35 6.27 -11.46 -6.72
C GLU A 35 6.14 -12.32 -5.47
N TYR A 36 5.48 -11.84 -4.42
CA TYR A 36 5.45 -12.52 -3.12
C TYR A 36 4.06 -13.04 -2.70
N GLY A 37 2.99 -12.71 -3.43
CA GLY A 37 1.63 -13.13 -3.07
C GLY A 37 1.16 -12.59 -1.72
N MET A 38 1.69 -11.44 -1.30
CA MET A 38 1.34 -10.82 -0.02
C MET A 38 0.07 -9.99 -0.15
N LYS A 39 -0.71 -9.92 0.92
CA LYS A 39 -1.82 -8.97 1.05
C LYS A 39 -1.29 -7.61 1.50
N VAL A 40 -1.76 -6.54 0.87
CA VAL A 40 -1.37 -5.17 1.18
C VAL A 40 -2.57 -4.42 1.70
N ILE A 41 -2.47 -3.81 2.88
CA ILE A 41 -3.54 -3.03 3.49
C ILE A 41 -3.19 -1.55 3.42
N GLY A 42 -4.01 -0.75 2.74
CA GLY A 42 -3.88 0.70 2.72
C GLY A 42 -4.62 1.33 3.88
N ILE A 43 -3.95 2.18 4.64
CA ILE A 43 -4.54 2.93 5.74
C ILE A 43 -4.74 4.37 5.29
N GLU A 44 -5.99 4.82 5.28
CA GLU A 44 -6.36 6.13 4.79
C GLU A 44 -6.10 7.22 5.85
N ARG A 45 -5.89 8.48 5.44
CA ARG A 45 -5.82 9.64 6.34
C ARG A 45 -4.81 9.51 7.49
N GLY A 46 -3.68 8.86 7.23
CA GLY A 46 -2.60 8.67 8.19
C GLY A 46 -3.05 8.04 9.51
N TYR A 47 -2.47 8.50 10.62
CA TYR A 47 -2.79 7.98 11.95
C TYR A 47 -4.27 8.14 12.34
N ARG A 48 -4.96 9.17 11.84
CA ARG A 48 -6.38 9.36 12.13
C ARG A 48 -7.21 8.21 11.56
N GLY A 49 -6.95 7.79 10.33
CA GLY A 49 -7.67 6.65 9.77
C GLY A 49 -7.23 5.33 10.40
N LEU A 50 -5.97 5.18 10.82
CA LEU A 50 -5.55 4.01 11.60
C LEU A 50 -6.38 3.85 12.87
N ILE A 51 -6.51 4.91 13.66
CA ILE A 51 -7.30 4.92 14.91
C ILE A 51 -8.78 4.64 14.63
N GLN A 52 -9.30 5.13 13.50
CA GLN A 52 -10.69 4.95 13.08
C GLN A 52 -10.95 3.62 12.37
N GLY A 53 -9.95 2.76 12.18
CA GLY A 53 -10.09 1.51 11.42
C GLY A 53 -10.35 1.71 9.92
N LYS A 54 -9.95 2.85 9.35
CA LYS A 54 -10.06 3.15 7.91
C LYS A 54 -8.92 2.48 7.15
N ALA A 55 -9.08 1.18 6.97
CA ALA A 55 -8.16 0.32 6.26
C ALA A 55 -8.89 -0.44 5.14
N LYS A 56 -8.25 -0.58 3.97
CA LYS A 56 -8.76 -1.41 2.87
C LYS A 56 -7.65 -2.28 2.30
N GLU A 57 -8.00 -3.48 1.85
CA GLU A 57 -7.08 -4.28 1.04
C GLU A 57 -6.87 -3.57 -0.30
N LEU A 58 -5.60 -3.45 -0.71
CA LEU A 58 -5.22 -2.81 -1.96
C LEU A 58 -4.96 -3.87 -3.03
N THR A 59 -5.48 -3.61 -4.21
CA THR A 59 -5.38 -4.47 -5.38
C THR A 59 -4.64 -3.75 -6.50
N ALA A 60 -4.30 -4.46 -7.58
CA ALA A 60 -3.64 -3.86 -8.74
C ALA A 60 -4.41 -2.65 -9.32
N VAL A 61 -5.74 -2.60 -9.16
CA VAL A 61 -6.60 -1.51 -9.63
C VAL A 61 -6.34 -0.23 -8.84
N ASP A 62 -6.10 -0.33 -7.52
CA ASP A 62 -5.87 0.83 -6.65
C ASP A 62 -4.60 1.61 -6.98
N PHE A 63 -3.68 1.02 -7.75
CA PHE A 63 -2.41 1.64 -8.15
C PHE A 63 -2.31 1.88 -9.66
N SER A 64 -3.41 1.71 -10.40
CA SER A 64 -3.46 1.98 -11.83
C SER A 64 -3.55 3.49 -12.06
N GLY A 65 -2.73 4.03 -12.96
CA GLY A 65 -2.79 5.45 -13.36
C GLY A 65 -2.28 6.47 -12.33
N ILE A 66 -1.75 6.05 -11.16
CA ILE A 66 -1.36 6.99 -10.09
C ILE A 66 0.01 7.67 -10.27
N LEU A 67 0.66 7.47 -11.42
CA LEU A 67 2.01 8.01 -11.72
C LEU A 67 2.00 9.21 -12.66
N THR A 68 0.83 9.69 -13.07
CA THR A 68 0.64 10.81 -14.01
C THR A 68 0.33 12.11 -13.29
#